data_AF-G9XFD1-F1
#
_entry.id   AF-G9XFD1-F1
#
_cell.length_a   1.000
_cell.length_b   1.000
_cell.length_c   1.000
_cell.angle_alpha   90.00
_cell.angle_beta   90.00
_cell.angle_gamma   90.00
#
_symmetry.space_group_name_H-M   'P 1'
#
loop_
_entity.id
_entity.type
_entity.pdbx_description
1 polymer ?
#
loop_
_entity_poly.entity_id
_entity_poly.type
_entity_poly.pdbx_seq_one_letter_code
_entity_poly.pdbx_strand_id
1 'polypeptide(L)'
;MSNILKRELRQDDIAARFGGEEFLIILNDMTKDKLNDEKAYNIIEKIRRKIESSYIVYQGNKIKVSMTFGMVSSGGYKDVRKMIKEADEKMYIGKRSGKNKVVFDSYMVKDDIENIGNSCEMKSRECNNIETDVNE
;
A
#
# COMPACT_ATOMS: atom_id res chain seq x y z
N MET A 1 -8.40 -10.82 11.12
CA MET A 1 -7.70 -9.64 10.59
C MET A 1 -8.15 -8.33 11.19
N SER A 2 -9.45 -8.04 11.25
CA SER A 2 -9.95 -6.77 11.81
C SER A 2 -9.44 -6.45 13.22
N ASN A 3 -9.22 -7.45 14.09
CA ASN A 3 -8.66 -7.23 15.43
C ASN A 3 -7.19 -6.80 15.42
N ILE A 4 -6.38 -7.24 14.45
CA ILE A 4 -4.99 -6.81 14.33
C ILE A 4 -4.97 -5.35 13.88
N LEU A 5 -5.73 -5.01 12.84
CA LEU A 5 -5.85 -3.63 12.36
C LEU A 5 -6.29 -2.67 13.47
N LYS A 6 -7.34 -3.02 14.22
CA LYS A 6 -7.83 -2.20 15.35
C LYS A 6 -6.81 -1.99 16.48
N ARG A 7 -5.86 -2.90 16.67
CA ARG A 7 -4.85 -2.80 17.73
C ARG A 7 -3.59 -2.05 17.30
N GLU A 8 -3.26 -2.09 16.01
CA GLU A 8 -2.05 -1.46 15.49
C GLU A 8 -2.26 -0.05 14.98
N LEU A 9 -3.48 0.28 14.56
CA LEU A 9 -3.85 1.61 14.09
C LEU A 9 -4.14 2.53 15.28
N ARG A 10 -3.80 3.82 15.11
CA ARG A 10 -4.06 4.86 16.11
C ARG A 10 -5.55 5.19 16.12
N GLN A 11 -5.99 5.96 17.11
CA GLN A 11 -7.38 6.40 17.23
C GLN A 11 -7.86 7.20 16.01
N ASP A 12 -6.98 8.00 15.41
CA ASP A 12 -7.29 8.82 14.25
C ASP A 12 -7.11 8.09 12.91
N ASP A 13 -6.47 6.92 12.91
CA ASP A 13 -6.30 6.11 11.70
C ASP A 13 -7.59 5.34 11.40
N ILE A 14 -7.93 5.22 10.11
CA ILE A 14 -9.17 4.56 9.67
C ILE A 14 -8.83 3.27 8.95
N ALA A 15 -9.48 2.17 9.32
CA ALA A 15 -9.53 0.94 8.53
C ALA A 15 -10.96 0.61 8.14
N ALA A 16 -11.21 0.47 6.84
CA ALA A 16 -12.49 0.09 6.27
C ALA A 16 -12.34 -1.20 5.46
N ARG A 17 -13.39 -2.03 5.47
CA ARG A 17 -13.51 -3.14 4.51
C ARG A 17 -14.10 -2.55 3.23
N PHE A 18 -13.31 -2.54 2.17
CA PHE A 18 -13.69 -1.95 0.89
C PHE A 18 -14.47 -2.95 0.01
N GLY A 19 -14.14 -4.25 0.11
CA GLY A 19 -14.77 -5.32 -0.63
C GLY A 19 -14.75 -6.65 0.12
N GLY A 20 -14.96 -7.76 -0.59
CA GLY A 20 -14.98 -9.10 0.01
C GLY A 20 -13.74 -9.39 0.85
N GLU A 21 -12.55 -9.24 0.27
CA GLU A 21 -11.28 -9.49 0.96
C GLU A 21 -10.38 -8.25 1.04
N GLU A 22 -10.90 -7.09 0.62
CA GLU A 22 -10.13 -5.86 0.46
C GLU A 22 -10.34 -4.92 1.65
N PHE A 23 -9.23 -4.35 2.12
CA PHE A 23 -9.21 -3.37 3.20
C PHE A 23 -8.55 -2.09 2.71
N LEU A 24 -9.18 -0.96 3.04
CA LEU A 24 -8.62 0.37 2.86
C LEU A 24 -8.14 0.87 4.23
N ILE A 25 -6.91 1.38 4.29
CA ILE A 25 -6.33 1.98 5.49
C ILE A 25 -5.97 3.43 5.15
N ILE A 26 -6.44 4.36 5.97
CA ILE A 26 -6.12 5.78 5.88
C ILE A 26 -5.32 6.12 7.14
N LEU A 27 -4.07 6.51 6.95
CA LEU A 27 -3.21 7.01 8.02
C LEU A 27 -3.32 8.53 8.07
N ASN A 28 -3.79 9.05 9.20
CA ASN A 28 -4.03 10.48 9.38
C ASN A 28 -2.84 11.16 10.07
N ASP A 29 -2.81 12.49 9.99
CA ASP A 29 -1.78 13.36 10.59
C ASP A 29 -0.34 13.02 10.17
N MET A 30 -0.19 12.54 8.93
CA MET A 30 1.09 12.34 8.29
C MET A 30 1.42 13.63 7.53
N THR A 31 2.23 14.51 8.11
CA THR A 31 2.69 15.74 7.44
C THR A 31 3.44 15.39 6.14
N LYS A 32 3.47 16.30 5.16
CA LYS A 32 3.96 16.03 3.80
C LYS A 32 5.50 16.08 3.69
N ASP A 33 6.20 15.22 4.43
CA ASP A 33 7.66 15.08 4.36
C ASP A 33 8.05 13.63 4.10
N LYS A 34 9.17 13.41 3.39
CA LYS A 34 9.71 12.05 3.11
C LYS A 34 9.88 11.20 4.37
N LEU A 35 10.20 11.84 5.49
CA LEU A 35 10.29 11.20 6.80
C LEU A 35 8.97 10.53 7.25
N ASN A 36 7.84 10.93 6.69
CA ASN A 36 6.54 10.39 7.03
C ASN A 36 6.10 9.24 6.11
N ASP A 37 6.60 9.13 4.88
CA ASP A 37 6.37 7.95 4.04
C ASP A 37 7.03 6.71 4.66
N GLU A 38 8.25 6.86 5.20
CA GLU A 38 8.93 5.79 5.93
C GLU A 38 8.19 5.41 7.23
N LYS A 39 7.64 6.39 7.95
CA LYS A 39 6.81 6.11 9.14
C LYS A 39 5.54 5.36 8.77
N ALA A 40 4.86 5.76 7.70
CA ALA A 40 3.69 5.08 7.17
C ALA A 40 4.04 3.64 6.80
N TYR A 41 5.13 3.45 6.05
CA TYR A 41 5.65 2.14 5.69
C TYR A 41 5.90 1.27 6.93
N ASN A 42 6.58 1.81 7.95
CA ASN A 42 6.88 1.06 9.17
C ASN A 42 5.62 0.61 9.92
N ILE A 43 4.56 1.43 9.94
CA ILE A 43 3.26 1.07 10.53
C ILE A 43 2.64 -0.09 9.75
N ILE A 44 2.57 0.03 8.42
CA ILE A 44 1.96 -0.99 7.56
C ILE A 44 2.78 -2.29 7.56
N GLU A 45 4.11 -2.22 7.53
CA GLU A 45 5.00 -3.38 7.59
C GLU A 45 4.88 -4.12 8.93
N LYS A 46 4.74 -3.38 10.05
CA LYS A 46 4.45 -3.97 11.36
C LYS A 46 3.12 -4.73 11.34
N ILE A 47 2.07 -4.14 10.75
CA ILE A 47 0.76 -4.79 10.58
C ILE A 47 0.91 -6.06 9.74
N ARG A 48 1.61 -5.99 8.60
CA ARG A 48 1.84 -7.12 7.71
C ARG A 48 2.53 -8.29 8.42
N ARG A 49 3.62 -8.03 9.16
CA ARG A 49 4.34 -9.06 9.93
C ARG A 49 3.48 -9.67 11.03
N LYS A 50 2.63 -8.88 11.69
CA LYS A 50 1.70 -9.39 12.71
C LYS A 50 0.63 -10.29 12.10
N ILE A 51 0.15 -9.95 10.91
CA ILE A 51 -0.78 -10.78 10.16
C ILE A 51 -0.12 -12.10 9.77
N GLU A 52 1.07 -12.03 9.15
CA GLU A 52 1.85 -13.19 8.71
C GLU A 52 2.21 -14.16 9.85
N SER A 53 2.55 -13.63 11.03
CA SER A 53 2.86 -14.44 12.21
C SER A 53 1.63 -14.97 12.94
N SER A 54 0.44 -14.47 12.60
CA SER A 54 -0.83 -14.93 13.18
C SER A 54 -1.41 -16.13 12.45
N TYR A 55 -2.37 -16.79 13.08
CA TYR A 55 -3.17 -17.84 12.48
C TYR A 55 -4.65 -17.64 12.83
N ILE A 56 -5.51 -18.00 11.89
CA ILE A 56 -6.96 -18.05 12.10
C ILE A 56 -7.29 -19.48 12.51
N VAL A 57 -7.99 -19.65 13.63
CA VAL A 57 -8.51 -20.96 14.05
C VAL A 57 -9.90 -21.14 13.46
N TYR A 58 -10.07 -22.14 12.61
CA TYR A 58 -11.36 -22.50 12.02
C TYR A 58 -11.56 -24.01 12.07
N GLN A 59 -12.63 -24.46 12.75
CA GLN A 59 -12.92 -25.89 12.96
C GLN A 59 -11.73 -26.68 13.53
N GLY A 60 -10.99 -26.08 14.47
CA GLY A 60 -9.80 -26.69 15.08
C GLY A 60 -8.52 -26.62 14.22
N ASN A 61 -8.61 -26.21 12.95
CA ASN A 61 -7.47 -26.05 12.07
C ASN A 61 -6.85 -24.65 12.20
N LYS A 62 -5.52 -24.57 12.20
CA LYS A 62 -4.78 -23.30 12.14
C LYS A 62 -4.49 -22.95 10.69
N ILE A 63 -5.07 -21.86 10.22
CA ILE A 63 -4.91 -21.36 8.86
C ILE A 63 -3.95 -20.17 8.90
N LYS A 64 -2.81 -20.28 8.20
CA LYS A 64 -1.91 -19.15 7.98
C LYS A 64 -2.40 -18.31 6.81
N VAL A 65 -2.25 -17.00 6.96
CA VAL A 65 -2.71 -16.01 5.99
C VAL A 65 -1.74 -14.85 6.00
N SER A 66 -1.55 -14.24 4.83
CA SER A 66 -0.71 -13.06 4.64
C SER A 66 -1.52 -11.97 3.92
N MET A 67 -1.00 -10.75 3.95
CA MET A 67 -1.58 -9.64 3.20
C MET A 67 -0.50 -8.93 2.39
N THR A 68 -0.86 -8.48 1.21
CA THR A 68 -0.05 -7.61 0.37
C THR A 68 -0.68 -6.23 0.39
N PHE A 69 0.14 -5.19 0.55
CA PHE A 69 -0.32 -3.82 0.65
C PHE A 69 0.28 -2.98 -0.47
N GLY A 70 -0.53 -2.13 -1.09
CA GLY A 70 -0.06 -1.00 -1.89
C GLY A 70 -0.29 0.28 -1.09
N MET A 71 0.73 1.12 -0.99
CA MET A 71 0.70 2.36 -0.20
C MET A 71 1.00 3.56 -1.09
N VAL A 72 0.20 4.61 -0.90
CA VAL A 72 0.35 5.90 -1.59
C VAL A 72 0.27 7.01 -0.55
N SER A 73 1.08 8.03 -0.74
CA SER A 73 1.00 9.24 0.07
C SER A 73 0.10 10.25 -0.64
N SER A 74 -0.60 11.08 0.15
CA SER A 74 -1.56 12.01 -0.42
C SER A 74 -0.94 13.03 -1.35
N GLY A 75 0.37 13.31 -1.29
CA GLY A 75 1.15 13.96 -2.37
C GLY A 75 0.61 15.28 -2.96
N GLY A 76 -0.45 15.88 -2.40
CA GLY A 76 -1.23 16.92 -3.10
C GLY A 76 -2.36 16.42 -4.02
N TYR A 77 -2.62 15.11 -4.10
CA TYR A 77 -3.83 14.53 -4.70
C TYR A 77 -5.08 15.25 -4.19
N LYS A 78 -5.82 15.85 -5.12
CA LYS A 78 -7.16 16.42 -4.87
C LYS A 78 -8.27 15.38 -5.03
N ASP A 79 -7.95 14.22 -5.60
CA ASP A 79 -8.91 13.17 -5.93
C ASP A 79 -8.53 11.84 -5.29
N VAL A 80 -9.36 11.40 -4.35
CA VAL A 80 -9.23 10.13 -3.62
C VAL A 80 -9.30 8.93 -4.58
N ARG A 81 -10.04 9.01 -5.68
CA ARG A 81 -10.15 7.90 -6.64
C ARG A 81 -8.81 7.60 -7.31
N LYS A 82 -8.03 8.64 -7.63
CA LYS A 82 -6.68 8.48 -8.18
C LYS A 82 -5.75 7.80 -7.17
N MET A 83 -5.80 8.21 -5.91
CA MET A 83 -5.02 7.57 -4.84
C MET A 83 -5.36 6.09 -4.67
N ILE A 84 -6.66 5.75 -4.65
CA ILE A 84 -7.09 4.35 -4.53
C ILE A 84 -6.60 3.54 -5.73
N LYS A 85 -6.74 4.06 -6.95
CA LYS A 85 -6.28 3.38 -8.16
C LYS A 85 -4.78 3.10 -8.12
N GLU A 86 -3.97 4.07 -7.72
CA GLU A 86 -2.53 3.92 -7.63
C GLU A 86 -2.11 2.96 -6.51
N ALA A 87 -2.82 2.97 -5.38
CA ALA A 87 -2.61 1.99 -4.31
C ALA A 87 -2.92 0.57 -4.79
N ASP A 88 -3.97 0.41 -5.60
CA ASP A 88 -4.33 -0.88 -6.20
C ASP A 88 -3.26 -1.36 -7.20
N GLU A 89 -2.75 -0.48 -8.06
CA GLU A 89 -1.65 -0.80 -9.00
C GLU A 89 -0.40 -1.29 -8.25
N LYS A 90 -0.03 -0.63 -7.15
CA LYS A 90 1.08 -1.06 -6.28
C LYS A 90 0.81 -2.39 -5.60
N MET A 91 -0.40 -2.60 -5.09
CA MET A 91 -0.81 -3.88 -4.51
C MET A 91 -0.74 -5.00 -5.56
N TYR A 92 -1.16 -4.71 -6.80
CA TYR A 92 -1.10 -5.65 -7.91
C TYR A 92 0.34 -6.05 -8.25
N ILE A 93 1.27 -5.09 -8.32
CA ILE A 93 2.70 -5.36 -8.45
C ILE A 93 3.18 -6.31 -7.34
N GLY A 94 2.84 -6.01 -6.08
CA GLY A 94 3.22 -6.86 -4.95
C GLY A 94 2.62 -8.27 -5.03
N LYS A 95 1.39 -8.40 -5.56
CA LYS A 95 0.76 -9.71 -5.78
C LYS A 95 1.47 -10.53 -6.86
N ARG A 96 2.00 -9.88 -7.90
CA ARG A 96 2.77 -10.54 -8.97
C ARG A 96 4.22 -10.82 -8.59
N SER A 97 4.82 -10.05 -7.71
CA SER A 97 6.23 -10.21 -7.30
C SER A 97 6.43 -11.08 -6.05
N GLY A 98 5.46 -11.93 -5.68
CA GLY A 98 5.62 -12.92 -4.60
C GLY A 98 4.69 -12.75 -3.38
N LYS A 99 3.80 -11.73 -3.38
CA LYS A 99 2.85 -11.43 -2.31
C LYS A 99 3.53 -11.12 -0.97
N ASN A 100 2.72 -10.92 0.08
CA ASN A 100 3.19 -10.76 1.46
C ASN A 100 4.25 -9.65 1.62
N LYS A 101 4.01 -8.50 0.99
CA LYS A 101 4.91 -7.33 1.01
C LYS A 101 4.12 -6.03 0.96
N VAL A 102 4.83 -4.92 1.20
CA VAL A 102 4.31 -3.56 1.06
C VAL A 102 5.02 -2.91 -0.13
N VAL A 103 4.27 -2.31 -1.05
CA VAL A 103 4.81 -1.64 -2.25
C VAL A 103 4.42 -0.16 -2.23
N PHE A 104 5.40 0.73 -2.42
CA PHE A 104 5.23 2.20 -2.45
C PHE A 104 6.38 2.88 -3.22
N ASP A 105 6.21 4.15 -3.62
CA ASP A 105 7.14 4.81 -4.56
C ASP A 105 8.53 5.08 -3.99
N SER A 106 8.61 5.45 -2.71
CA SER A 106 9.89 5.90 -2.15
C SER A 106 10.89 4.76 -1.93
N TYR A 107 10.44 3.49 -2.02
CA TYR A 107 11.30 2.31 -1.94
C TYR A 107 10.76 1.20 -2.84
N MET A 108 11.22 1.18 -4.09
CA MET A 108 11.47 -0.11 -4.73
C MET A 108 12.59 -0.78 -3.91
N VAL A 109 12.24 -1.78 -3.10
CA VAL A 109 13.24 -2.65 -2.46
C VAL A 109 14.11 -3.22 -3.59
N LYS A 110 15.42 -2.94 -3.53
CA LYS A 110 16.39 -3.28 -4.60
C LYS A 110 16.31 -4.75 -5.05
N ASP A 111 15.81 -5.64 -4.20
CA ASP A 111 15.71 -7.08 -4.45
C ASP A 111 14.57 -7.48 -5.42
N ASP A 112 13.59 -6.60 -5.68
CA ASP A 112 12.43 -6.94 -6.53
C ASP A 112 12.54 -6.45 -7.99
N ILE A 113 13.47 -5.53 -8.31
CA ILE A 113 13.58 -4.93 -9.65
C ILE A 113 14.09 -5.94 -10.69
N GLU A 114 14.95 -6.88 -10.30
CA GLU A 114 15.50 -7.88 -11.24
C GLU A 114 14.44 -8.86 -11.78
N ASN A 115 13.30 -9.02 -11.10
CA ASN A 115 12.22 -9.93 -11.53
C ASN A 115 11.09 -9.24 -12.33
N ILE A 116 11.03 -7.90 -12.36
CA ILE A 116 9.96 -7.16 -13.06
C ILE A 116 10.29 -6.99 -14.57
N GLY A 117 11.57 -7.11 -14.94
CA GLY A 117 12.08 -6.86 -16.29
C GLY A 117 11.47 -7.69 -17.42
N ASN A 118 10.72 -8.76 -17.12
CA ASN A 118 10.13 -9.64 -18.14
C ASN A 118 8.60 -9.60 -18.24
N SER A 119 7.88 -8.68 -17.57
CA SER A 119 6.40 -8.62 -17.72
C SER A 119 5.78 -7.22 -17.76
N CYS A 120 6.57 -6.14 -17.80
CA CYS A 120 6.03 -4.77 -17.75
C CYS A 120 6.42 -3.93 -18.99
N GLU A 121 6.13 -4.43 -20.18
CA GLU A 121 5.82 -3.51 -21.29
C GLU A 121 4.37 -3.10 -21.14
N MET A 122 4.10 -1.95 -20.51
CA MET A 122 2.98 -1.07 -20.87
C MET A 122 3.05 0.28 -20.13
N LYS A 123 3.34 1.30 -20.94
CA LYS A 123 3.06 2.75 -20.79
C LYS A 123 3.91 3.60 -19.84
N SER A 124 5.20 3.67 -20.14
CA SER A 124 5.97 4.92 -20.08
C SER A 124 5.58 5.85 -21.24
N ARG A 125 4.36 6.40 -21.26
CA ARG A 125 3.91 7.42 -22.24
C ARG A 125 2.57 8.01 -21.78
N GLU A 126 2.60 8.94 -20.82
CA GLU A 126 1.59 10.01 -20.59
C GLU A 126 1.85 10.85 -19.32
N CYS A 127 3.11 11.15 -18.99
CA CYS A 127 3.44 12.17 -17.96
C CYS A 127 4.32 13.32 -18.48
N ASN A 128 4.47 13.46 -19.79
CA ASN A 128 5.06 14.66 -20.39
C ASN A 128 3.94 15.47 -21.03
N ASN A 129 3.39 16.42 -20.27
CA ASN A 129 2.82 17.69 -20.72
C ASN A 129 1.92 18.29 -19.64
N ILE A 130 2.51 18.89 -18.60
CA ILE A 130 1.94 20.07 -17.94
C ILE A 130 3.11 20.96 -17.52
N GLU A 131 3.77 21.55 -18.51
CA GLU A 131 4.42 22.86 -18.37
C GLU A 131 3.67 23.79 -19.31
N THR A 132 3.32 24.98 -18.79
CA THR A 132 2.67 26.17 -19.36
C THR A 132 1.32 26.51 -18.72
N ASP A 133 1.21 27.79 -18.37
CA ASP A 133 0.07 28.56 -17.84
C ASP A 133 -0.01 28.77 -16.32
N VAL A 134 0.96 29.55 -15.82
CA VAL A 134 0.66 30.66 -14.90
C VAL A 134 1.33 31.92 -15.46
N ASN A 135 0.60 32.62 -16.32
CA ASN A 135 0.83 34.04 -16.59
C ASN A 135 0.06 34.83 -15.54
N GLU A 136 0.78 35.47 -14.62
CA GLU A 136 0.72 36.90 -14.27
C GLU A 136 1.73 37.22 -13.16
#